data_AF-A0A075I064-F1
#
_entry.id   AF-A0A075I064-F1
#
_cell.length_a   1.000
_cell.length_b   1.000
_cell.length_c   1.000
_cell.angle_alpha   90.00
_cell.angle_beta   90.00
_cell.angle_gamma   90.00
#
_symmetry.space_group_name_H-M   'P 1'
#
loop_
_entity.id
_entity.type
_entity.pdbx_description
1 polymer ?
#
loop_
_entity_poly.entity_id
_entity_poly.type
_entity_poly.pdbx_seq_one_letter_code
_entity_poly.pdbx_strand_id
1 'polypeptide(L)'
;MEDLEELSLEHSRERFGEMQGEASADAGLILADGMLYAIGFFAVITALMEIMDGLNPNGWKWGEVNSTLLVCGALLWLCSQSLNDFKRLLPLWLRLALRMTIGPTAWSDQSHRARLRRAITLIVAGSLCFVIGRTFQTVSGDILTRSGVPFHWVIYIVGAGILALAAHWFRLLGREESMVRFD
;
A
#
# COMPACT_ATOMS: atom_id res chain seq x y z
N MET A 1 -25.88 38.46 -12.74
CA MET A 1 -24.80 38.06 -13.67
C MET A 1 -23.56 37.67 -12.86
N GLU A 2 -23.21 38.45 -11.82
CA GLU A 2 -22.23 38.09 -10.78
C GLU A 2 -22.48 36.71 -10.14
N ASP A 3 -23.72 36.40 -9.74
CA ASP A 3 -24.03 35.11 -9.09
C ASP A 3 -23.76 33.87 -9.97
N LEU A 4 -23.94 33.99 -11.29
CA LEU A 4 -23.70 32.89 -12.23
C LEU A 4 -22.20 32.65 -12.48
N GLU A 5 -21.41 33.72 -12.44
CA GLU A 5 -19.97 33.64 -12.62
C GLU A 5 -19.31 33.05 -11.36
N GLU A 6 -19.77 33.43 -10.17
CA GLU A 6 -19.33 32.87 -8.90
C GLU A 6 -19.67 31.37 -8.77
N LEU A 7 -20.92 30.97 -9.10
CA LEU A 7 -21.33 29.56 -9.18
C LEU A 7 -20.49 28.76 -10.18
N SER A 8 -20.16 29.34 -11.34
CA SER A 8 -19.33 28.66 -12.35
C SER A 8 -17.89 28.45 -11.89
N LEU A 9 -17.34 29.39 -11.12
CA LEU A 9 -15.99 29.33 -10.55
C LEU A 9 -15.93 28.34 -9.39
N GLU A 10 -16.93 28.32 -8.52
CA GLU A 10 -17.05 27.35 -7.43
C GLU A 10 -17.15 25.93 -7.99
N HIS A 11 -18.05 25.70 -8.94
CA HIS A 11 -18.23 24.40 -9.56
C HIS A 11 -16.99 23.94 -10.36
N SER A 12 -16.30 24.87 -11.04
CA SER A 12 -15.04 24.57 -11.71
C SER A 12 -13.94 24.19 -10.70
N ARG A 13 -13.84 24.91 -9.59
CA ARG A 13 -12.84 24.68 -8.54
C ARG A 13 -13.08 23.37 -7.80
N GLU A 14 -14.34 23.01 -7.55
CA GLU A 14 -14.72 21.69 -7.02
C GLU A 14 -14.29 20.58 -7.99
N ARG A 15 -14.62 20.72 -9.27
CA ARG A 15 -14.28 19.74 -10.30
C ARG A 15 -12.77 19.59 -10.53
N PHE A 16 -12.01 20.69 -10.49
CA PHE A 16 -10.55 20.65 -10.54
C PHE A 16 -9.96 20.02 -9.28
N GLY A 17 -10.52 20.29 -8.11
CA GLY A 17 -10.12 19.67 -6.84
C GLY A 17 -10.37 18.16 -6.81
N GLU A 18 -11.47 17.70 -7.41
CA GLU A 18 -11.79 16.29 -7.57
C GLU A 18 -10.80 15.59 -8.52
N MET A 19 -10.58 16.13 -9.72
CA MET A 19 -9.63 15.55 -10.68
C MET A 19 -8.19 15.53 -10.13
N GLN A 20 -7.79 16.55 -9.37
CA GLN A 20 -6.48 16.57 -8.71
C GLN A 20 -6.40 15.56 -7.56
N GLY A 21 -7.49 15.37 -6.81
CA GLY A 21 -7.61 14.36 -5.77
C GLY A 21 -7.46 12.93 -6.32
N GLU A 22 -8.18 12.62 -7.40
CA GLU A 22 -8.13 11.31 -8.09
C GLU A 22 -6.72 11.00 -8.65
N ALA A 23 -6.10 11.97 -9.33
CA ALA A 23 -4.74 11.79 -9.85
C ALA A 23 -3.71 11.56 -8.74
N SER A 24 -3.85 12.24 -7.61
CA SER A 24 -2.98 12.03 -6.44
C SER A 24 -3.18 10.66 -5.79
N ALA A 25 -4.44 10.18 -5.76
CA ALA A 25 -4.80 8.89 -5.23
C ALA A 25 -4.21 7.74 -6.07
N ASP A 26 -4.26 7.85 -7.39
CA ASP A 26 -3.69 6.86 -8.31
C ASP A 26 -2.16 6.80 -8.23
N ALA A 27 -1.49 7.95 -8.20
CA ALA A 27 -0.04 8.02 -8.01
C ALA A 27 0.39 7.47 -6.64
N GLY A 28 -0.36 7.81 -5.59
CA GLY A 28 -0.17 7.30 -4.24
C GLY A 28 -0.28 5.78 -4.15
N LEU A 29 -1.20 5.18 -4.92
CA LEU A 29 -1.40 3.73 -4.90
C LEU A 29 -0.23 2.96 -5.54
N ILE A 30 0.35 3.48 -6.63
CA ILE A 30 1.54 2.87 -7.26
C ILE A 30 2.73 2.90 -6.28
N LEU A 31 2.93 4.04 -5.62
CA LEU A 31 4.01 4.19 -4.64
C LEU A 31 3.79 3.26 -3.42
N ALA A 32 2.57 3.23 -2.88
CA ALA A 32 2.20 2.36 -1.76
C ALA A 32 2.42 0.89 -2.09
N ASP A 33 1.99 0.43 -3.26
CA ASP A 33 2.20 -0.95 -3.74
C ASP A 33 3.69 -1.32 -3.79
N GLY A 34 4.53 -0.44 -4.36
CA GLY A 34 5.99 -0.64 -4.41
C GLY A 34 6.62 -0.76 -3.03
N MET A 35 6.27 0.14 -2.11
CA MET A 35 6.83 0.17 -0.77
C MET A 35 6.36 -1.02 0.10
N LEU A 36 5.07 -1.36 0.03
CA LEU A 36 4.52 -2.53 0.73
C LEU A 36 5.18 -3.82 0.26
N TYR A 37 5.34 -3.99 -1.05
CA TYR A 37 6.02 -5.15 -1.59
C TYR A 37 7.46 -5.27 -1.05
N ALA A 38 8.21 -4.17 -1.05
CA ALA A 38 9.59 -4.16 -0.57
C ALA A 38 9.68 -4.49 0.93
N ILE A 39 8.86 -3.84 1.77
CA ILE A 39 8.83 -4.09 3.22
C ILE A 39 8.45 -5.55 3.52
N GLY A 40 7.45 -6.08 2.82
CA GLY A 40 6.99 -7.47 3.00
C GLY A 40 8.07 -8.47 2.59
N PHE A 41 8.74 -8.22 1.47
CA PHE A 41 9.87 -9.03 1.01
C PHE A 41 11.02 -9.02 2.03
N PHE A 42 11.42 -7.83 2.52
CA PHE A 42 12.46 -7.71 3.54
C PHE A 42 12.09 -8.44 4.82
N ALA A 43 10.85 -8.30 5.31
CA ALA A 43 10.39 -8.99 6.51
C ALA A 43 10.49 -10.52 6.39
N VAL A 44 10.03 -11.09 5.26
CA VAL A 44 10.13 -12.54 5.01
C VAL A 44 11.58 -12.99 4.91
N ILE A 45 12.41 -12.28 4.14
CA ILE A 45 13.82 -12.63 3.98
C ILE A 45 14.57 -12.55 5.31
N THR A 46 14.37 -11.51 6.10
CA THR A 46 14.99 -11.42 7.43
C THR A 46 14.58 -12.60 8.32
N ALA A 47 13.29 -12.94 8.37
CA ALA A 47 12.81 -14.08 9.15
C ALA A 47 13.44 -15.42 8.71
N LEU A 48 13.67 -15.59 7.41
CA LEU A 48 14.35 -16.77 6.86
C LEU A 48 15.86 -16.75 7.13
N MET A 49 16.50 -15.59 7.03
CA MET A 49 17.94 -15.46 7.30
C MET A 49 18.27 -15.70 8.77
N GLU A 50 17.39 -15.36 9.70
CA GLU A 50 17.57 -15.62 11.13
C GLU A 50 17.65 -17.13 11.45
N ILE A 51 16.97 -17.98 10.68
CA ILE A 51 16.95 -19.44 10.90
C ILE A 51 17.93 -20.21 10.02
N MET A 52 18.56 -19.54 9.06
CA MET A 52 19.37 -20.16 8.03
C MET A 52 20.76 -20.49 8.58
N ASP A 53 20.96 -21.75 8.98
CA ASP A 53 22.27 -22.31 9.33
C ASP A 53 22.87 -23.08 8.13
N GLY A 54 23.30 -22.31 7.12
CA GLY A 54 23.81 -22.82 5.85
C GLY A 54 22.74 -23.02 4.75
N LEU A 55 23.17 -23.55 3.61
CA LEU A 55 22.33 -23.69 2.40
C LEU A 55 21.36 -24.88 2.44
N ASN A 56 21.48 -25.80 3.41
CA ASN A 56 20.62 -26.98 3.51
C ASN A 56 19.38 -26.68 4.38
N PRO A 57 18.15 -26.69 3.81
CA PRO A 57 16.93 -26.36 4.54
C PRO A 57 16.62 -27.27 5.73
N ASN A 58 17.15 -28.50 5.70
CA ASN A 58 16.99 -29.47 6.79
C ASN A 58 17.80 -29.10 8.04
N GLY A 59 18.80 -28.23 7.91
CA GLY A 59 19.60 -27.71 9.02
C GLY A 59 19.04 -26.43 9.64
N TRP A 60 17.98 -25.86 9.06
CA TRP A 60 17.44 -24.59 9.53
C TRP A 60 16.71 -24.74 10.86
N LYS A 61 16.86 -23.75 11.74
CA LYS A 61 16.23 -23.74 13.06
C LYS A 61 14.79 -23.24 12.98
N TRP A 62 13.92 -24.05 12.37
CA TRP A 62 12.50 -23.70 12.18
C TRP A 62 11.75 -23.36 13.49
N GLY A 63 12.23 -23.84 14.64
CA GLY A 63 11.68 -23.52 15.96
C GLY A 63 12.00 -22.11 16.47
N GLU A 64 13.02 -21.44 15.92
CA GLU A 64 13.44 -20.09 16.30
C GLU A 64 12.97 -19.03 15.30
N VAL A 65 12.15 -19.42 14.30
CA VAL A 65 11.72 -18.49 13.25
C VAL A 65 10.90 -17.36 13.85
N ASN A 66 11.20 -16.13 13.43
CA ASN A 66 10.39 -14.98 13.73
C ASN A 66 9.06 -15.05 12.94
N SER A 67 8.12 -15.81 13.49
CA SER A 67 6.80 -16.06 12.90
C SER A 67 6.01 -14.77 12.67
N THR A 68 6.25 -13.73 13.48
CA THR A 68 5.61 -12.43 13.31
C THR A 68 6.08 -11.77 12.01
N LEU A 69 7.39 -11.70 11.76
CA LEU A 69 7.92 -11.14 10.51
C LEU A 69 7.51 -11.97 9.30
N LEU A 70 7.55 -13.30 9.40
CA LEU A 70 7.15 -14.19 8.32
C LEU A 70 5.67 -14.01 7.94
N VAL A 71 4.78 -14.09 8.93
CA VAL A 71 3.32 -13.98 8.72
C VAL A 71 2.96 -12.57 8.29
N CYS A 72 3.45 -11.53 8.98
CA CYS A 72 3.13 -10.15 8.61
C CYS A 72 3.69 -9.80 7.24
N GLY A 73 4.90 -10.25 6.90
CA GLY A 73 5.49 -10.05 5.58
C GLY A 73 4.69 -10.74 4.46
N ALA A 74 4.24 -11.97 4.68
CA ALA A 74 3.38 -12.69 3.74
C ALA A 74 2.01 -12.01 3.58
N LEU A 75 1.39 -11.55 4.67
CA LEU A 75 0.14 -10.80 4.64
C LEU A 75 0.31 -9.44 3.94
N LEU A 76 1.44 -8.76 4.15
CA LEU A 76 1.75 -7.49 3.48
C LEU A 76 1.92 -7.70 1.97
N TRP A 77 2.55 -8.81 1.58
CA TRP A 77 2.63 -9.22 0.18
C TRP A 77 1.23 -9.46 -0.41
N LEU A 78 0.34 -10.17 0.29
CA LEU A 78 -1.05 -10.34 -0.15
C LEU A 78 -1.80 -9.00 -0.26
N CYS A 79 -1.54 -8.04 0.64
CA CYS A 79 -2.11 -6.69 0.55
C CYS A 79 -1.62 -5.96 -0.71
N SER A 80 -0.32 -6.01 -1.01
CA SER A 80 0.24 -5.46 -2.26
C SER A 80 -0.40 -6.11 -3.49
N GLN A 81 -0.56 -7.43 -3.51
CA GLN A 81 -1.26 -8.12 -4.60
C GLN A 81 -2.71 -7.66 -4.73
N SER A 82 -3.44 -7.53 -3.60
CA SER A 82 -4.83 -7.09 -3.59
C SER A 82 -5.02 -5.66 -4.11
N LEU A 83 -4.06 -4.76 -3.85
CA LEU A 83 -4.07 -3.39 -4.37
C LEU A 83 -3.84 -3.36 -5.89
N ASN A 84 -3.08 -4.32 -6.42
CA ASN A 84 -2.73 -4.41 -7.84
C ASN A 84 -3.56 -5.47 -8.60
N ASP A 85 -4.76 -5.81 -8.11
CA ASP A 85 -5.67 -6.83 -8.67
C ASP A 85 -4.98 -8.16 -9.03
N PHE A 86 -4.00 -8.58 -8.23
CA PHE A 86 -3.20 -9.80 -8.45
C PHE A 86 -2.41 -9.82 -9.76
N LYS A 87 -2.31 -8.70 -10.50
CA LYS A 87 -1.59 -8.60 -11.77
C LYS A 87 -0.10 -8.90 -11.64
N ARG A 88 0.47 -8.75 -10.43
CA ARG A 88 1.90 -9.02 -10.14
C ARG A 88 2.24 -10.50 -9.95
N LEU A 89 1.27 -11.41 -9.81
CA LEU A 89 1.53 -12.85 -9.88
C LEU A 89 2.04 -13.26 -11.27
N LEU A 90 1.64 -12.53 -12.30
CA LEU A 90 2.13 -12.75 -13.65
C LEU A 90 3.50 -12.06 -13.78
N PRO A 91 4.55 -12.78 -14.24
CA PRO A 91 5.82 -12.17 -14.59
C PRO A 91 5.63 -11.00 -15.56
N LEU A 92 6.53 -10.01 -15.49
CA LEU A 92 6.43 -8.79 -16.30
C LEU A 92 6.40 -9.07 -17.81
N TRP A 93 7.13 -10.10 -18.25
CA TRP A 93 7.12 -10.60 -19.63
C TRP A 93 5.76 -11.18 -20.05
N LEU A 94 5.09 -11.91 -19.15
CA LEU A 94 3.77 -12.50 -19.40
C LEU A 94 2.69 -11.42 -19.46
N ARG A 95 2.81 -10.38 -18.63
CA ARG A 95 1.96 -9.17 -18.71
C ARG A 95 2.13 -8.44 -20.03
N LEU A 96 3.37 -8.29 -20.50
CA LEU A 96 3.67 -7.67 -21.78
C LEU A 96 3.07 -8.48 -22.95
N ALA A 97 3.20 -9.82 -22.90
CA ALA A 97 2.64 -10.73 -23.89
C ALA A 97 1.10 -10.68 -23.93
N LEU A 98 0.45 -10.53 -22.78
CA LEU A 98 -1.01 -10.43 -22.66
C LEU A 98 -1.57 -9.02 -22.89
N ARG A 99 -0.73 -8.03 -23.23
CA ARG A 99 -1.09 -6.60 -23.34
C ARG A 99 -1.88 -6.08 -22.13
N MET A 100 -1.59 -6.62 -20.95
CA MET A 100 -2.29 -6.22 -19.72
C MET A 100 -1.78 -4.85 -19.25
N THR A 101 -2.71 -4.00 -18.80
CA THR A 101 -2.36 -2.73 -18.14
C THR A 101 -1.50 -2.99 -16.91
N ILE A 102 -0.29 -2.41 -16.92
CA ILE A 102 0.77 -2.62 -15.93
C ILE A 102 0.45 -1.94 -14.59
N GLY A 103 -0.39 -0.91 -14.63
CA GLY A 103 -0.82 -0.17 -13.46
C GLY A 103 -2.13 -0.69 -12.84
N PRO A 104 -2.39 -0.29 -11.58
CA PRO A 104 -3.71 -0.43 -10.98
C PRO A 104 -4.75 0.32 -11.82
N THR A 105 -6.00 -0.15 -11.80
CA THR A 105 -7.12 0.56 -12.44
C THR A 105 -7.27 1.95 -11.82
N ALA A 106 -7.52 2.96 -12.67
CA ALA A 106 -7.73 4.34 -12.22
C ALA A 106 -8.92 4.45 -11.27
N TRP A 107 -8.93 5.45 -10.39
CA TRP A 107 -10.02 5.68 -9.43
C TRP A 107 -11.41 5.72 -10.08
N SER A 108 -11.54 6.49 -11.17
CA SER A 108 -12.79 6.72 -11.92
C SER A 108 -13.37 5.43 -12.53
N ASP A 109 -12.51 4.49 -12.91
CA ASP A 109 -12.89 3.22 -13.55
C ASP A 109 -13.29 2.12 -12.54
N GLN A 110 -13.10 2.36 -11.23
CA GLN A 110 -13.40 1.38 -10.19
C GLN A 110 -14.85 1.47 -9.71
N SER A 111 -15.45 0.31 -9.43
CA SER A 111 -16.73 0.26 -8.71
C SER A 111 -16.56 0.68 -7.25
N HIS A 112 -17.62 1.23 -6.64
CA HIS A 112 -17.62 1.65 -5.23
C HIS A 112 -17.11 0.55 -4.27
N ARG A 113 -17.55 -0.70 -4.48
CA ARG A 113 -17.10 -1.85 -3.69
C ARG A 113 -15.60 -2.15 -3.86
N ALA A 114 -15.03 -1.94 -5.05
CA ALA A 114 -13.61 -2.13 -5.30
C ALA A 114 -12.77 -1.05 -4.59
N ARG A 115 -13.23 0.21 -4.62
CA ARG A 115 -12.59 1.33 -3.92
C ARG A 115 -12.60 1.14 -2.41
N LEU A 116 -13.75 0.76 -1.84
CA LEU A 116 -13.89 0.45 -0.41
C LEU A 116 -12.96 -0.70 0.01
N ARG A 117 -12.93 -1.79 -0.77
CA ARG A 117 -12.02 -2.93 -0.50
C ARG A 117 -10.57 -2.48 -0.48
N ARG A 118 -10.12 -1.69 -1.46
CA ARG A 118 -8.74 -1.18 -1.53
C ARG A 118 -8.42 -0.24 -0.38
N ALA A 119 -9.34 0.65 0.01
CA ALA A 119 -9.17 1.52 1.17
C ALA A 119 -9.00 0.71 2.47
N ILE A 120 -9.79 -0.35 2.66
CA ILE A 120 -9.63 -1.30 3.78
C ILE A 120 -8.28 -2.03 3.69
N THR A 121 -7.89 -2.49 2.51
CA THR A 121 -6.57 -3.12 2.30
C THR A 121 -5.43 -2.18 2.69
N LEU A 122 -5.52 -0.88 2.39
CA LEU A 122 -4.53 0.11 2.81
C LEU A 122 -4.47 0.24 4.33
N ILE A 123 -5.61 0.22 5.04
CA ILE A 123 -5.64 0.23 6.52
C ILE A 123 -4.93 -1.01 7.09
N VAL A 124 -5.25 -2.19 6.56
CA VAL A 124 -4.64 -3.45 7.00
C VAL A 124 -3.14 -3.43 6.73
N ALA A 125 -2.73 -3.01 5.54
CA ALA A 125 -1.33 -2.91 5.14
C ALA A 125 -0.55 -1.93 6.01
N GLY A 126 -1.11 -0.73 6.27
CA GLY A 126 -0.52 0.26 7.16
C GLY A 126 -0.34 -0.30 8.58
N SER A 127 -1.35 -1.00 9.11
CA SER A 127 -1.28 -1.63 10.43
C SER A 127 -0.20 -2.72 10.50
N LEU A 128 -0.09 -3.55 9.46
CA LEU A 128 0.96 -4.57 9.36
C LEU A 128 2.36 -3.94 9.29
N CYS A 129 2.54 -2.80 8.62
CA CYS A 129 3.81 -2.06 8.65
C CYS A 129 4.19 -1.68 10.09
N PHE A 130 3.26 -1.23 10.93
CA PHE A 130 3.55 -0.93 12.34
C PHE A 130 3.97 -2.17 13.14
N VAL A 131 3.31 -3.31 12.91
CA VAL A 131 3.70 -4.58 13.55
C VAL A 131 5.11 -4.98 13.13
N ILE A 132 5.42 -4.96 11.83
CA ILE A 132 6.75 -5.27 11.29
C ILE A 132 7.80 -4.31 11.84
N GLY A 133 7.53 -3.00 11.82
CA GLY A 133 8.42 -1.98 12.35
C GLY A 133 8.73 -2.18 13.83
N ARG A 134 7.72 -2.55 14.64
CA ARG A 134 7.90 -2.88 16.06
C ARG A 134 8.76 -4.13 16.23
N THR A 135 8.55 -5.16 15.43
CA THR A 135 9.38 -6.36 15.50
C THR A 135 10.84 -6.04 15.17
N PHE A 136 11.11 -5.27 14.11
CA PHE A 136 12.47 -4.82 13.77
C PHE A 136 13.11 -3.94 14.85
N GLN A 137 12.32 -3.17 15.61
CA GLN A 137 12.81 -2.39 16.73
C GLN A 137 13.24 -3.25 17.92
N THR A 138 12.61 -4.42 18.10
CA THR A 138 12.89 -5.34 19.23
C THR A 138 13.93 -6.42 18.92
N VAL A 139 14.25 -6.65 17.64
CA VAL A 139 15.28 -7.60 17.22
C VAL A 139 16.66 -7.07 17.63
N SER A 140 17.51 -7.96 18.14
CA SER A 140 18.86 -7.61 18.58
C SER A 140 19.77 -7.35 17.37
N GLY A 141 20.02 -6.07 17.09
CA GLY A 141 20.85 -5.62 15.98
C GLY A 141 20.16 -4.52 15.19
N ASP A 142 20.75 -3.33 15.15
CA ASP A 142 20.21 -2.23 14.36
C ASP A 142 20.44 -2.50 12.87
N ILE A 143 19.36 -2.79 12.15
CA ILE A 143 19.37 -2.79 10.69
C ILE A 143 19.33 -1.33 10.23
N LEU A 144 20.51 -0.80 9.89
CA LEU A 144 20.68 0.56 9.40
C LEU A 144 20.51 0.60 7.87
N THR A 145 19.79 1.61 7.39
CA THR A 145 19.79 1.93 5.97
C THR A 145 21.14 2.49 5.54
N ARG A 146 21.37 2.60 4.22
CA ARG A 146 22.57 3.23 3.67
C ARG A 146 22.78 4.68 4.13
N SER A 147 21.71 5.38 4.52
CA SER A 147 21.77 6.74 5.06
C SER A 147 21.99 6.80 6.57
N GLY A 148 22.20 5.66 7.25
CA GLY A 148 22.40 5.60 8.70
C GLY A 148 21.11 5.74 9.52
N VAL A 149 19.94 5.66 8.88
CA VAL A 149 18.65 5.70 9.57
C VAL A 149 18.23 4.28 9.95
N PRO A 150 17.77 4.01 11.18
CA PRO A 150 17.24 2.69 11.53
C PRO A 150 16.04 2.32 10.65
N PHE A 151 16.04 1.10 10.11
CA PHE A 151 15.06 0.67 9.13
C PHE A 151 13.61 0.70 9.66
N HIS A 152 13.40 0.48 10.95
CA HIS A 152 12.07 0.57 11.57
C HIS A 152 11.42 1.96 11.42
N TRP A 153 12.20 3.05 11.42
CA TRP A 153 11.67 4.39 11.17
C TRP A 153 11.14 4.56 9.75
N VAL A 154 11.85 3.99 8.77
CA VAL A 154 11.40 3.99 7.37
C VAL A 154 10.06 3.26 7.26
N ILE A 155 9.94 2.10 7.90
CA ILE A 155 8.71 1.31 7.92
C ILE A 155 7.57 2.10 8.57
N TYR A 156 7.80 2.78 9.69
CA TYR A 156 6.77 3.60 10.34
C TYR A 156 6.33 4.78 9.48
N ILE A 157 7.26 5.48 8.83
CA ILE A 157 6.92 6.61 7.93
C ILE A 157 6.07 6.11 6.75
N VAL A 158 6.46 5.00 6.14
CA VAL A 158 5.68 4.39 5.05
C VAL A 158 4.30 3.95 5.55
N GLY A 159 4.23 3.27 6.70
CA GLY A 159 2.96 2.86 7.31
C GLY A 159 2.04 4.04 7.59
N ALA A 160 2.56 5.14 8.15
CA ALA A 160 1.81 6.37 8.38
C ALA A 160 1.32 7.00 7.08
N GLY A 161 2.16 7.07 6.04
CA GLY A 161 1.77 7.56 4.71
C GLY A 161 0.65 6.74 4.06
N ILE A 162 0.68 5.42 4.24
CA ILE A 162 -0.36 4.51 3.74
C ILE A 162 -1.67 4.71 4.48
N LEU A 163 -1.64 4.90 5.81
CA LEU A 163 -2.83 5.23 6.58
C LEU A 163 -3.41 6.60 6.21
N ALA A 164 -2.55 7.59 5.94
CA ALA A 164 -2.99 8.89 5.44
C ALA A 164 -3.65 8.77 4.06
N LEU A 165 -3.09 7.95 3.16
CA LEU A 165 -3.70 7.65 1.86
C LEU A 165 -5.06 6.96 2.03
N ALA A 166 -5.16 5.97 2.92
CA ALA A 166 -6.43 5.31 3.24
C ALA A 166 -7.48 6.32 3.74
N ALA A 167 -7.10 7.19 4.68
CA ALA A 167 -7.98 8.24 5.19
C ALA A 167 -8.42 9.22 4.09
N HIS A 168 -7.53 9.58 3.17
CA HIS A 168 -7.86 10.39 2.00
C HIS A 168 -8.88 9.68 1.09
N TRP A 169 -8.70 8.39 0.85
CA TRP A 169 -9.63 7.57 0.06
C TRP A 169 -11.02 7.47 0.69
N PHE A 170 -11.10 7.28 2.01
CA PHE A 170 -12.38 7.30 2.72
C PHE A 170 -13.09 8.66 2.64
N ARG A 171 -12.33 9.76 2.67
CA ARG A 171 -12.90 11.11 2.47
C ARG A 171 -13.44 11.29 1.05
N LEU A 172 -12.75 10.80 0.03
CA LEU A 172 -13.22 10.83 -1.36
C LEU A 172 -14.52 10.02 -1.52
N LEU A 173 -14.55 8.78 -0.99
CA LEU A 173 -15.74 7.94 -0.99
C LEU A 173 -16.95 8.61 -0.31
N GLY A 174 -16.74 9.25 0.84
CA GLY A 174 -17.82 9.95 1.56
C GLY A 174 -18.35 11.19 0.84
N ARG A 175 -17.53 11.89 0.05
CA ARG A 175 -17.99 13.03 -0.76
C ARG A 175 -18.89 12.59 -1.92
N GLU A 176 -18.56 11.48 -2.58
CA GLU A 176 -19.41 10.92 -3.64
C GLU A 176 -20.79 10.47 -3.11
N GLU A 177 -20.86 9.82 -1.94
CA GLU A 177 -22.13 9.43 -1.31
C GLU A 177 -23.00 10.64 -0.93
N SER A 178 -22.38 11.78 -0.58
CA SER A 178 -23.12 12.99 -0.25
C SER A 178 -23.80 13.59 -1.48
N MET A 179 -23.15 13.61 -2.65
CA MET A 179 -23.72 14.19 -3.87
C MET A 179 -24.90 13.39 -4.42
N VAL A 180 -24.85 12.05 -4.38
CA VAL A 180 -25.98 11.18 -4.81
C VAL A 180 -27.24 11.39 -3.97
N ARG A 181 -27.12 11.97 -2.76
CA ARG A 181 -28.25 12.23 -1.87
C ARG A 181 -28.93 13.58 -2.09
N PHE A 182 -28.31 14.48 -2.87
CA PHE A 182 -28.84 15.82 -3.15
C PHE A 182 -29.40 15.98 -4.57
N ASP A 183 -29.28 14.94 -5.42
CA ASP A 183 -30.09 14.75 -6.63
C ASP A 183 -31.39 13.97 -6.31
#